data_AF-A0A4Q3VLK0-F1
#
_entry.id   AF-A0A4Q3VLK0-F1
#
_cell.length_a   1.000
_cell.length_b   1.000
_cell.length_c   1.000
_cell.angle_alpha   90.00
_cell.angle_beta   90.00
_cell.angle_gamma   90.00
#
_symmetry.space_group_name_H-M   'P 1'
#
loop_
_entity.id
_entity.type
_entity.pdbx_description
1 polymer ?
#
loop_
_entity_poly.entity_id
_entity_poly.type
_entity_poly.pdbx_seq_one_letter_code
_entity_poly.pdbx_strand_id
1 'polypeptide(L)' 'WGTGAVHRRDFARRVRMRSYAELYAMRDLYYRAHWFARDGRINGYSTEPFIESTILERRRALEWLLDKTADWNEMDLST' A
#
# COMPACT_ATOMS: atom_id res chain seq x y z
N TRP A 1 -8.04 28.70 21.69
CA TRP A 1 -8.39 27.40 21.06
C TRP A 1 -9.12 27.67 19.74
N GLY A 2 -8.41 27.82 18.61
CA GLY A 2 -9.04 28.25 17.35
C GLY A 2 -8.34 27.84 16.04
N THR A 3 -7.23 27.10 16.09
CA THR A 3 -6.41 26.80 14.91
C THR A 3 -6.70 25.45 14.24
N GLY A 4 -7.30 24.48 14.95
CA GLY A 4 -7.47 23.11 14.44
C GLY A 4 -8.39 22.96 13.22
N ALA A 5 -9.37 23.85 13.04
CA ALA A 5 -10.32 23.77 11.92
C ALA A 5 -9.72 24.26 10.59
N VAL A 6 -8.79 25.23 10.64
CA VAL A 6 -8.13 25.81 9.45
C VAL A 6 -7.19 24.77 8.83
N HIS A 7 -6.36 24.10 9.65
CA HIS A 7 -5.44 23.07 9.19
C HIS A 7 -6.12 21.87 8.51
N ARG A 8 -7.33 21.48 8.95
CA ARG A 8 -8.08 20.36 8.37
C ARG A 8 -8.60 20.66 6.96
N ARG A 9 -9.12 21.88 6.74
CA ARG A 9 -9.62 22.30 5.42
C ARG A 9 -8.49 22.42 4.41
N ASP A 10 -7.33 22.93 4.84
CA ASP A 10 -6.15 23.03 3.99
C ASP A 10 -5.50 21.68 3.68
N PHE A 11 -5.61 20.70 4.58
CA PHE A 11 -5.23 19.31 4.29
C PHE A 11 -6.14 18.70 3.21
N ALA A 12 -7.46 18.75 3.41
CA ALA A 12 -8.42 18.15 2.49
C ALA A 12 -8.29 18.73 1.06
N ARG A 13 -8.05 20.04 0.92
CA ARG A 13 -7.84 20.70 -0.38
C ARG A 13 -6.58 20.22 -1.13
N ARG A 14 -5.60 19.66 -0.44
CA ARG A 14 -4.35 19.14 -1.02
C ARG A 14 -4.41 17.66 -1.37
N VAL A 15 -5.43 16.95 -0.93
CA VAL A 15 -5.61 15.53 -1.21
C VAL A 15 -6.45 15.35 -2.47
N ARG A 16 -5.99 14.50 -3.37
CA ARG A 16 -6.73 14.10 -4.58
C ARG A 16 -7.02 12.61 -4.52
N MET A 17 -8.26 12.22 -4.82
CA MET A 17 -8.62 10.82 -4.98
C MET A 17 -7.93 10.24 -6.22
N ARG A 18 -7.36 9.04 -6.04
CA ARG A 18 -6.80 8.25 -7.14
C ARG A 18 -7.92 7.55 -7.89
N SER A 19 -7.76 7.44 -9.19
CA SER A 19 -8.63 6.62 -10.04
C SER A 19 -8.44 5.14 -9.72
N TYR A 20 -9.45 4.32 -10.03
CA TYR A 20 -9.32 2.86 -9.92
C TYR A 20 -8.15 2.33 -10.74
N ALA A 21 -7.90 2.88 -11.94
CA ALA A 21 -6.76 2.49 -12.78
C ALA A 21 -5.41 2.73 -12.08
N GLU A 22 -5.23 3.90 -11.44
CA GLU A 22 -4.03 4.16 -10.63
C GLU A 22 -3.91 3.18 -9.45
N LEU A 23 -5.02 2.88 -8.77
CA LEU A 23 -5.02 1.96 -7.63
C LEU A 23 -4.66 0.52 -8.05
N TYR A 24 -5.24 0.01 -9.14
CA TYR A 24 -4.90 -1.32 -9.67
C TYR A 24 -3.46 -1.40 -10.17
N ALA A 25 -2.96 -0.35 -10.83
CA ALA A 25 -1.56 -0.28 -11.25
C ALA A 25 -0.59 -0.28 -10.05
N MET A 26 -0.93 0.46 -8.99
CA MET A 26 -0.15 0.43 -7.75
C MET A 26 -0.20 -0.95 -7.08
N ARG A 27 -1.37 -1.60 -7.05
CA ARG A 27 -1.51 -2.96 -6.49
C ARG A 27 -0.61 -3.95 -7.23
N ASP A 28 -0.62 -3.93 -8.56
CA ASP A 28 0.26 -4.77 -9.39
C ASP A 28 1.76 -4.48 -9.14
N LEU A 29 2.14 -3.21 -9.00
CA LEU A 29 3.51 -2.84 -8.64
C LEU A 29 3.94 -3.44 -7.30
N TYR A 30 3.12 -3.33 -6.25
CA TYR A 30 3.44 -3.89 -4.93
C TYR A 30 3.42 -5.42 -4.91
N TYR A 31 2.58 -6.05 -5.73
CA TYR A 31 2.61 -7.50 -5.94
C TYR A 31 3.96 -7.96 -6.50
N ARG A 32 4.45 -7.29 -7.56
CA ARG A 32 5.76 -7.62 -8.17
C ARG A 32 6.92 -7.29 -7.25
N ALA A 33 6.85 -6.18 -6.53
CA ALA A 33 7.86 -5.81 -5.53
C ALA A 33 7.94 -6.82 -4.39
N HIS A 34 6.79 -7.38 -3.96
CA HIS A 34 6.76 -8.43 -2.94
C HIS A 34 7.50 -9.68 -3.43
N TRP A 35 7.23 -10.11 -4.68
CA TRP A 35 7.95 -11.22 -5.30
C TRP A 35 9.46 -10.97 -5.38
N PHE A 36 9.90 -9.79 -5.80
CA PHE A 36 11.32 -9.45 -5.85
C PHE A 36 11.99 -9.50 -4.46
N ALA A 37 11.34 -8.91 -3.45
CA ALA A 37 11.85 -8.90 -2.08
C ALA A 37 11.94 -10.32 -1.50
N ARG A 38 10.90 -11.14 -1.72
CA ARG A 38 10.84 -12.54 -1.30
C ARG A 38 11.90 -13.40 -2.01
N ASP A 39 12.11 -13.20 -3.30
CA ASP A 39 13.14 -13.91 -4.07
C ASP A 39 14.54 -13.63 -3.50
N GLY A 40 14.87 -12.36 -3.24
CA GLY A 40 16.14 -12.02 -2.59
C GLY A 40 16.31 -12.62 -1.21
N ARG A 41 15.23 -12.70 -0.41
CA ARG A 41 15.24 -13.40 0.88
C ARG A 41 15.49 -14.92 0.74
N ILE A 42 14.89 -15.56 -0.27
CA ILE A 42 15.04 -17.00 -0.53
C ILE A 42 16.44 -17.31 -1.09
N ASN A 43 16.94 -16.47 -2.01
CA ASN A 43 18.17 -16.71 -2.75
C ASN A 43 19.40 -16.00 -2.15
N GLY A 44 19.24 -15.23 -1.08
CA GLY A 44 20.35 -14.65 -0.31
C GLY A 44 21.02 -13.43 -0.93
N TYR A 45 20.32 -12.63 -1.74
CA TYR A 45 20.83 -11.37 -2.28
C TYR A 45 20.06 -10.15 -1.76
N SER A 46 20.73 -9.00 -1.73
CA SER A 46 20.11 -7.76 -1.23
C SER A 46 19.06 -7.23 -2.20
N THR A 47 17.90 -6.87 -1.65
CA THR A 47 16.80 -6.25 -2.37
C THR A 47 16.64 -4.79 -2.00
N GLU A 48 17.58 -4.16 -1.29
CA GLU A 48 17.47 -2.76 -0.93
C GLU A 48 17.28 -1.85 -2.17
N PRO A 49 16.38 -0.85 -2.11
CA PRO A 49 15.63 -0.39 -0.94
C PRO A 49 14.26 -1.08 -0.71
N PHE A 50 13.99 -2.23 -1.36
CA PHE A 50 12.72 -2.95 -1.33
C PHE A 50 12.55 -3.80 -0.04
N ILE A 51 12.15 -3.13 1.05
CA ILE A 51 11.88 -3.77 2.33
C ILE A 51 10.56 -4.56 2.28
N GLU A 52 10.63 -5.90 2.36
CA GLU A 52 9.49 -6.83 2.24
C GLU A 52 8.31 -6.46 3.15
N SER A 53 8.57 -6.14 4.43
CA SER A 53 7.51 -5.75 5.38
C SER A 53 6.77 -4.48 4.98
N THR A 54 7.49 -3.45 4.51
CA THR A 54 6.88 -2.20 4.05
C THR A 54 6.05 -2.42 2.79
N ILE A 55 6.54 -3.27 1.89
CA ILE A 55 5.84 -3.65 0.67
C ILE A 55 4.53 -4.39 0.99
N LEU A 56 4.58 -5.35 1.92
CA LEU A 56 3.41 -6.11 2.35
C LEU A 56 2.34 -5.23 2.99
N GLU A 57 2.69 -4.29 3.87
CA GLU A 57 1.71 -3.36 4.46
C GLU A 57 1.05 -2.47 3.41
N ARG A 58 1.80 -1.99 2.41
CA ARG A 58 1.24 -1.18 1.32
C ARG A 58 0.37 -2.00 0.38
N ARG A 59 0.75 -3.25 0.09
CA ARG A 59 -0.09 -4.20 -0.65
C ARG A 59 -1.39 -4.45 0.13
N ARG A 60 -1.33 -4.71 1.44
CA ARG A 60 -2.50 -4.86 2.30
C ARG A 60 -3.46 -3.67 2.16
N ALA A 61 -2.96 -2.44 2.28
CA ALA A 61 -3.80 -1.26 2.11
C ALA A 61 -4.53 -1.22 0.76
N LEU A 62 -3.85 -1.61 -0.33
CA LEU A 62 -4.42 -1.60 -1.68
C LEU A 62 -5.41 -2.74 -1.92
N GLU A 63 -5.11 -3.95 -1.45
CA GLU A 63 -6.00 -5.11 -1.51
C GLU A 63 -7.31 -4.81 -0.75
N TRP A 64 -7.21 -4.30 0.48
CA TRP A 64 -8.36 -3.92 1.30
C TRP A 64 -9.19 -2.80 0.65
N LEU A 65 -8.53 -1.77 0.10
CA LEU A 65 -9.23 -0.67 -0.55
C LEU A 65 -10.00 -1.11 -1.80
N LEU A 66 -9.52 -2.14 -2.50
CA LEU A 66 -10.08 -2.63 -3.76
C LEU A 66 -11.09 -3.77 -3.57
N ASP A 67 -11.16 -4.38 -2.38
CA ASP A 67 -12.13 -5.41 -2.02
C ASP A 67 -13.10 -4.90 -0.95
N LYS A 68 -14.36 -4.68 -1.36
CA LYS A 68 -15.42 -4.18 -0.47
C LYS A 68 -15.88 -5.18 0.59
N THR A 69 -15.48 -6.44 0.47
CA THR A 69 -15.87 -7.53 1.36
C THR A 69 -14.75 -7.94 2.32
N ALA A 70 -13.54 -7.41 2.13
CA ALA A 70 -12.39 -7.78 2.94
C ALA A 70 -12.42 -7.15 4.34
N ASP A 71 -12.24 -7.97 5.37
CA ASP A 71 -11.84 -7.51 6.70
C ASP A 71 -10.34 -7.23 6.71
N TRP A 72 -9.95 -6.08 7.24
CA TRP A 72 -8.55 -5.67 7.38
C TRP A 72 -7.68 -6.74 8.07
N ASN A 73 -8.22 -7.42 9.08
CA ASN A 73 -7.51 -8.39 9.90
C ASN A 73 -7.47 -9.79 9.27
N GLU A 74 -8.33 -10.08 8.30
CA GLU A 74 -8.48 -11.42 7.70
C GLU A 74 -7.87 -11.52 6.30
N MET A 75 -7.14 -10.49 5.87
CA MET A 75 -6.60 -10.47 4.52
C MET A 75 -5.47 -11.46 4.30
N ASP A 76 -5.68 -12.37 3.33
CA ASP A 76 -4.64 -13.26 2.85
C ASP A 76 -3.73 -12.55 1.84
N LEU A 77 -2.45 -12.42 2.21
CA LEU A 77 -1.39 -11.87 1.37
C LEU A 77 -0.37 -12.93 0.99
N SER A 78 -0.64 -14.19 1.33
CA SER A 78 0.20 -15.30 0.95
C SER A 78 0.26 -15.41 -0.57
N THR A 79 1.45 -15.71 -1.06
CA THR A 79 1.81 -15.88 -2.47
C THR A 79 3.04 -16.78 -2.46
#